data_AF-A0A9X6VG32-F1
#
_entry.id   AF-A0A9X6VG32-F1
#
_cell.length_a   1.000
_cell.length_b   1.000
_cell.length_c   1.000
_cell.angle_alpha   90.00
_cell.angle_beta   90.00
_cell.angle_gamma   90.00
#
_symmetry.space_group_name_H-M   'P 1'
#
loop_
_entity.id
_entity.type
_entity.pdbx_description
1 polymer ?
#
loop_
_entity_poly.entity_id
_entity_poly.type
_entity_poly.pdbx_seq_one_letter_code
_entity_poly.pdbx_strand_id
1 'polypeptide(L)'
;MKLNKTWVNKDNFFIYEIRERRDKNVLHYEYAVIEDGTEIMLESGFTSKEQARTRIKKKFDIKGQFKIKKAVRKRVISKKVEYDGHTFDSMTERDFYMYLQNNKLATITEMQKSFHLLDGYEIPSIVNKKGSRSVRAKIYTPDFICHLEGYGMVAFEVKGSVKSIPRDLSLRRHLFESEYGIQLVIVTPDKKEGWKFS
;
A
#
# COMPACT_ATOMS: atom_id res chain seq x y z
N MET A 1 1.34 31.82 10.94
CA MET A 1 2.01 31.11 9.82
C MET A 1 1.86 29.60 9.88
N LYS A 2 1.28 28.98 8.86
CA LYS A 2 1.17 27.52 8.74
C LYS A 2 2.22 26.97 7.77
N LEU A 3 2.91 25.90 8.14
CA LEU A 3 3.78 25.17 7.22
C LEU A 3 2.94 24.52 6.12
N ASN A 4 3.26 24.82 4.86
CA ASN A 4 2.52 24.34 3.70
C ASN A 4 3.28 23.21 2.99
N LYS A 5 4.54 23.45 2.64
CA LYS A 5 5.39 22.50 1.91
C LYS A 5 6.80 22.54 2.44
N THR A 6 7.48 21.40 2.40
CA THR A 6 8.89 21.30 2.74
C THR A 6 9.62 20.59 1.61
N TRP A 7 10.78 21.11 1.20
CA TRP A 7 11.72 20.41 0.33
C TRP A 7 12.97 20.07 1.12
N VAL A 8 13.51 18.88 0.91
CA VAL A 8 14.62 18.33 1.68
C VAL A 8 15.76 17.95 0.75
N ASN A 9 16.98 18.28 1.17
CA ASN A 9 18.22 17.69 0.69
C ASN A 9 19.00 17.19 1.92
N LYS A 10 19.83 16.17 1.77
CA LYS A 10 20.61 15.62 2.87
C LYS A 10 22.00 15.22 2.38
N ASP A 11 22.99 15.41 3.24
CA ASP A 11 24.30 14.81 3.10
C ASP A 11 24.55 13.84 4.27
N ASN A 12 25.82 13.52 4.55
CA ASN A 12 26.18 12.59 5.61
C ASN A 12 25.97 13.15 7.02
N PHE A 13 25.90 14.47 7.17
CA PHE A 13 25.91 15.15 8.47
C PHE A 13 24.62 15.94 8.71
N PHE A 14 24.06 16.54 7.67
CA PHE A 14 22.96 17.49 7.79
C PHE A 14 21.75 17.12 6.93
N ILE A 15 20.58 17.48 7.45
CA ILE A 15 19.34 17.56 6.70
C ILE A 15 19.02 19.03 6.47
N TYR A 16 18.94 19.41 5.20
CA TYR A 16 18.61 20.75 4.76
C TYR A 16 17.15 20.80 4.36
N GLU A 17 16.38 21.68 5.00
CA GLU A 17 14.98 21.89 4.67
C GLU A 17 14.75 23.29 4.10
N ILE A 18 13.97 23.40 3.03
CA ILE A 18 13.33 24.65 2.62
C ILE A 18 11.87 24.52 2.97
N ARG A 19 11.34 25.44 3.76
CA ARG A 19 9.98 25.41 4.29
C ARG A 19 9.20 26.58 3.70
N GLU A 20 8.10 26.26 3.03
CA GLU A 20 7.09 27.22 2.60
C GLU A 20 6.08 27.40 3.72
N ARG A 21 6.01 28.62 4.26
CA ARG A 21 5.00 29.02 5.23
C ARG A 21 3.99 29.94 4.56
N ARG A 22 2.73 29.72 4.87
CA ARG A 22 1.64 30.60 4.44
C ARG A 22 1.15 31.41 5.62
N ASP A 23 1.03 32.71 5.42
CA ASP A 23 0.31 33.60 6.32
C ASP A 23 -0.73 34.38 5.54
N LYS A 24 -2.00 34.21 5.89
CA LYS A 24 -3.13 34.68 5.06
C LYS A 24 -2.97 34.22 3.60
N ASN A 25 -2.75 35.15 2.67
CA ASN A 25 -2.51 34.89 1.24
C ASN A 25 -1.07 35.15 0.78
N VAL A 26 -0.15 35.37 1.71
CA VAL A 26 1.26 35.61 1.42
C VAL A 26 2.06 34.33 1.70
N LEU A 27 2.92 33.97 0.75
CA LEU A 27 3.89 32.90 0.90
C LEU A 27 5.21 33.48 1.38
N HIS A 28 5.80 32.79 2.34
CA HIS A 28 7.11 33.08 2.87
C HIS A 28 7.92 31.81 2.88
N TYR A 29 9.22 31.98 2.73
CA TYR A 29 10.15 30.87 2.71
C TYR A 29 11.19 31.08 3.79
N GLU A 30 11.56 29.97 4.40
CA GLU A 30 12.67 29.86 5.34
C GLU A 30 13.46 28.62 4.96
N TYR A 31 14.72 28.57 5.37
CA TYR A 31 15.48 27.32 5.33
C TYR A 31 15.95 26.95 6.73
N ALA A 32 16.03 25.64 6.97
CA ALA A 32 16.54 25.08 8.20
C ALA A 32 17.66 24.07 7.93
N VAL A 33 18.62 24.00 8.85
CA VAL A 33 19.65 22.95 8.88
C VAL A 33 19.47 22.15 10.15
N ILE A 34 19.41 20.83 9.99
CA ILE A 34 19.12 19.89 11.07
C ILE A 34 20.28 18.90 11.17
N GLU A 35 20.81 18.75 12.38
CA GLU A 35 21.87 17.80 12.75
C GLU A 35 21.32 16.90 13.87
N ASP A 36 21.37 15.58 13.70
CA ASP A 36 20.84 14.60 14.66
C ASP A 36 19.42 14.88 15.19
N GLY A 37 18.56 15.41 14.31
CA GLY A 37 17.17 15.76 14.63
C GLY A 37 16.99 17.10 15.34
N THR A 38 18.08 17.80 15.66
CA THR A 38 18.08 19.14 16.25
C THR A 38 18.23 20.20 15.16
N GLU A 39 17.36 21.21 15.19
CA GLU A 39 17.50 22.36 14.29
C GLU A 39 18.63 23.27 14.78
N ILE A 40 19.76 23.24 14.06
CA ILE A 40 20.94 24.03 14.39
C ILE A 40 20.94 25.40 13.73
N MET A 41 20.11 25.59 12.70
CA MET A 41 19.99 26.87 12.00
C MET A 41 18.61 27.05 11.39
N LEU A 42 18.10 28.27 11.47
CA LEU A 42 16.91 28.74 10.78
C LEU A 42 17.17 30.14 10.23
N GLU A 43 16.97 30.34 8.93
CA GLU A 43 16.99 31.66 8.30
C GLU A 43 15.65 31.87 7.59
N SER A 44 14.99 32.99 7.88
CA SER A 44 13.67 33.34 7.35
C SER A 44 13.71 34.66 6.57
N GLY A 45 12.56 35.09 6.05
CA GLY A 45 12.45 36.36 5.31
C GLY A 45 12.62 36.25 3.80
N PHE A 46 12.62 35.03 3.26
CA PHE A 46 12.69 34.84 1.81
C PHE A 46 11.31 34.95 1.17
N THR A 47 11.23 35.64 0.04
CA THR A 47 9.99 35.83 -0.73
C THR A 47 9.75 34.73 -1.75
N SER A 48 10.77 33.92 -2.03
CA SER A 48 10.66 32.76 -2.93
C SER A 48 11.48 31.57 -2.44
N LYS A 49 11.02 30.38 -2.82
CA LYS A 49 11.76 29.11 -2.63
C LYS A 49 13.17 29.18 -3.22
N GLU A 50 13.32 29.84 -4.37
CA GLU A 50 14.60 29.90 -5.09
C GLU A 50 15.63 30.77 -4.37
N GLN A 51 15.18 31.85 -3.74
CA GLN A 51 16.01 32.70 -2.90
C GLN A 51 16.54 31.92 -1.69
N ALA A 52 15.65 31.22 -0.96
CA ALA A 52 16.02 30.35 0.15
C ALA A 52 16.98 29.23 -0.31
N ARG A 53 16.72 28.61 -1.47
CA ARG A 53 17.56 27.56 -2.08
C ARG A 53 18.96 28.06 -2.42
N THR A 54 19.06 29.19 -3.10
CA THR A 54 20.33 29.78 -3.50
C THR A 54 21.16 30.16 -2.27
N ARG A 55 20.50 30.74 -1.25
CA ARG A 55 21.15 31.13 0.01
C ARG A 55 21.74 29.94 0.75
N ILE A 56 20.94 28.90 0.99
CA ILE A 56 21.40 27.71 1.73
C ILE A 56 22.46 26.93 0.95
N LYS A 57 22.30 26.78 -0.38
CA LYS A 57 23.31 26.13 -1.22
C LYS A 57 24.64 26.85 -1.21
N LYS A 58 24.63 28.18 -1.29
CA LYS A 58 25.84 29.00 -1.24
C LYS A 58 26.53 28.90 0.13
N LYS A 59 25.75 28.83 1.22
CA LYS A 59 26.28 28.82 2.58
C LYS A 59 26.91 27.48 2.99
N PHE A 60 26.36 26.36 2.50
CA PHE A 60 26.75 25.01 2.92
C PHE A 60 27.30 24.13 1.78
N ASP A 61 27.59 24.71 0.61
CA ASP A 61 28.07 24.01 -0.59
C ASP A 61 27.27 22.74 -0.94
N ILE A 62 25.94 22.84 -0.85
CA ILE A 62 25.05 21.66 -0.95
C ILE A 62 24.94 21.18 -2.40
N LYS A 63 25.44 19.98 -2.66
CA LYS A 63 25.28 19.28 -3.94
C LYS A 63 23.88 18.65 -4.09
N GLY A 64 23.44 18.44 -5.33
CA GLY A 64 22.17 17.76 -5.63
C GLY A 64 20.93 18.66 -5.57
N GLN A 65 19.75 18.02 -5.61
CA GLN A 65 18.45 18.68 -5.71
C GLN A 65 17.60 18.48 -4.46
N PHE A 66 16.92 19.54 -4.03
CA PHE A 66 15.90 19.49 -2.99
C PHE A 66 14.63 18.80 -3.52
N LYS A 67 14.19 17.73 -2.86
CA LYS A 67 12.98 16.97 -3.22
C LYS A 67 11.86 17.27 -2.22
N ILE A 68 10.61 17.25 -2.67
CA ILE A 68 9.46 17.48 -1.78
C ILE A 68 9.45 16.40 -0.68
N LYS A 69 9.41 16.82 0.59
CA LYS A 69 9.23 15.94 1.75
C LYS A 69 7.84 15.31 1.66
N LYS A 70 7.77 14.04 1.27
CA LYS A 70 6.50 13.31 1.27
C LYS A 70 6.08 13.09 2.72
N ALA A 71 4.82 13.41 3.03
CA ALA A 71 4.24 13.03 4.31
C ALA A 71 4.38 11.51 4.50
N VAL A 72 4.80 11.09 5.69
CA VAL A 72 4.82 9.68 6.05
C VAL A 72 3.38 9.18 5.95
N ARG A 73 3.12 8.26 5.02
CA ARG A 73 1.79 7.68 4.88
C ARG A 73 1.51 6.88 6.15
N LYS A 74 0.47 7.26 6.90
CA LYS A 74 -0.01 6.40 7.99
C LYS A 74 -0.40 5.05 7.40
N ARG A 75 0.14 3.97 7.97
CA ARG A 75 -0.28 2.62 7.62
C ARG A 75 -1.75 2.48 8.04
N VAL A 76 -2.62 2.17 7.09
CA VAL A 76 -4.01 1.84 7.42
C VAL A 76 -3.99 0.46 8.04
N ILE A 77 -4.28 0.36 9.33
CA ILE A 77 -4.47 -0.92 10.02
C ILE A 77 -5.95 -1.25 9.86
N SER A 78 -6.28 -2.31 9.12
CA SER A 78 -7.64 -2.81 9.09
C SER A 78 -7.99 -3.40 10.46
N LYS A 79 -9.19 -3.07 10.95
CA LYS A 79 -9.71 -3.64 12.19
C LYS A 79 -10.32 -5.00 11.85
N LYS A 80 -9.84 -6.06 12.51
CA LYS A 80 -10.49 -7.37 12.44
C LYS A 80 -11.89 -7.30 13.04
N VAL A 81 -12.82 -8.06 12.51
CA VAL A 81 -14.23 -8.04 12.93
C VAL A 81 -14.72 -9.47 13.09
N GLU A 82 -15.38 -9.74 14.21
CA GLU A 82 -16.09 -11.00 14.44
C GLU A 82 -17.56 -10.81 14.05
N TYR A 83 -18.10 -11.77 13.30
CA TYR A 83 -19.50 -11.80 12.89
C TYR A 83 -19.91 -13.24 12.56
N ASP A 84 -21.06 -13.67 13.07
CA ASP A 84 -21.62 -15.01 12.82
C ASP A 84 -20.63 -16.16 13.11
N GLY A 85 -19.87 -16.04 14.21
CA GLY A 85 -18.85 -17.03 14.59
C GLY A 85 -17.56 -17.01 13.75
N HIS A 86 -17.47 -16.14 12.74
CA HIS A 86 -16.30 -16.01 11.87
C HIS A 86 -15.49 -14.74 12.18
N THR A 87 -14.17 -14.82 11.99
CA THR A 87 -13.26 -13.67 12.09
C THR A 87 -12.84 -13.19 10.70
N PHE A 88 -13.12 -11.92 10.40
CA PHE A 88 -12.77 -11.26 9.14
C PHE A 88 -11.59 -10.31 9.34
N ASP A 89 -10.72 -10.18 8.34
CA ASP A 89 -9.57 -9.28 8.39
C ASP A 89 -9.94 -7.82 8.07
N SER A 90 -11.16 -7.62 7.55
CA SER A 90 -11.73 -6.31 7.30
C SER A 90 -13.26 -6.27 7.41
N MET A 91 -13.81 -5.08 7.65
CA MET A 91 -15.26 -4.85 7.53
C MET A 91 -15.79 -5.16 6.12
N THR A 92 -14.95 -4.98 5.09
CA THR A 92 -15.38 -5.19 3.69
C THR A 92 -15.65 -6.68 3.43
N GLU A 93 -14.80 -7.57 3.94
CA GLU A 93 -15.02 -9.02 3.84
C GLU A 93 -16.31 -9.44 4.56
N ARG A 94 -16.54 -8.92 5.78
CA ARG A 94 -17.79 -9.16 6.51
C ARG A 94 -19.02 -8.70 5.72
N ASP A 95 -18.97 -7.50 5.16
CA ASP A 95 -20.11 -6.95 4.40
C ASP A 95 -20.37 -7.77 3.13
N PHE A 96 -19.32 -8.30 2.50
CA PHE A 96 -19.47 -9.21 1.37
C PHE A 96 -20.03 -10.57 1.78
N TYR A 97 -19.63 -11.09 2.94
CA TYR A 97 -20.23 -12.29 3.53
C TYR A 97 -21.74 -12.12 3.73
N MET A 98 -22.17 -11.00 4.31
CA MET A 98 -23.60 -10.68 4.46
C MET A 98 -24.31 -10.60 3.10
N TYR A 99 -23.66 -10.03 2.09
CA TYR A 99 -24.20 -10.01 0.72
C TYR A 99 -24.39 -11.42 0.14
N LEU A 100 -23.41 -12.31 0.32
CA LEU A 100 -23.50 -13.70 -0.12
C LEU A 100 -24.61 -14.46 0.61
N GLN A 101 -24.74 -14.31 1.93
CA GLN A 101 -25.81 -14.94 2.73
C GLN A 101 -27.21 -14.52 2.29
N ASN A 102 -27.37 -13.25 1.89
CA ASN A 102 -28.66 -12.76 1.39
C ASN A 102 -28.93 -13.17 -0.07
N ASN A 103 -27.93 -13.69 -0.79
CA ASN A 103 -28.07 -14.14 -2.16
C ASN A 103 -28.43 -15.64 -2.20
N LYS A 104 -29.70 -15.93 -2.51
CA LYS A 104 -30.21 -17.31 -2.57
C LYS A 104 -29.52 -18.22 -3.59
N LEU A 105 -28.81 -17.65 -4.58
CA LEU A 105 -28.12 -18.39 -5.62
C LEU A 105 -26.67 -18.74 -5.23
N ALA A 106 -26.18 -18.23 -4.11
CA ALA A 106 -24.83 -18.45 -3.62
C ALA A 106 -24.86 -19.24 -2.32
N THR A 107 -24.09 -20.33 -2.25
CA THR A 107 -23.84 -21.05 -1.00
C THR A 107 -22.36 -20.99 -0.69
N ILE A 108 -22.00 -20.41 0.45
CA ILE A 108 -20.63 -20.40 0.93
C ILE A 108 -20.26 -21.82 1.35
N THR A 109 -19.24 -22.39 0.71
CA THR A 109 -18.77 -23.75 0.99
C THR A 109 -17.57 -23.75 1.91
N GLU A 110 -16.64 -22.82 1.71
CA GLU A 110 -15.41 -22.69 2.49
C GLU A 110 -15.08 -21.21 2.69
N MET A 111 -14.50 -20.88 3.85
CA MET A 111 -13.98 -19.54 4.15
C MET A 111 -12.49 -19.63 4.43
N GLN A 112 -11.69 -18.73 3.84
CA GLN A 112 -10.25 -18.63 4.05
C GLN A 112 -9.49 -19.96 3.87
N LYS A 113 -9.95 -20.81 2.96
CA LYS A 113 -9.30 -22.08 2.62
C LYS A 113 -8.00 -21.83 1.87
N SER A 114 -6.93 -22.49 2.28
CA SER A 114 -5.61 -22.35 1.66
C SER A 114 -5.41 -23.37 0.54
N PHE A 115 -4.87 -22.91 -0.57
CA PHE A 115 -4.61 -23.68 -1.78
C PHE A 115 -3.13 -23.60 -2.14
N HIS A 116 -2.57 -24.74 -2.50
CA HIS A 116 -1.19 -24.82 -2.95
C HIS A 116 -1.09 -24.33 -4.40
N LEU A 117 -0.16 -23.42 -4.70
CA LEU A 117 0.05 -22.92 -6.07
C LEU A 117 1.36 -23.36 -6.70
N LEU A 118 2.41 -23.52 -5.89
CA LEU A 118 3.73 -23.90 -6.38
C LEU A 118 4.57 -24.49 -5.25
N ASP A 119 5.27 -25.57 -5.56
CA ASP A 119 6.23 -26.16 -4.64
C ASP A 119 7.38 -25.21 -4.29
N GLY A 120 7.93 -25.43 -3.11
CA GLY A 120 9.21 -24.85 -2.74
C GLY A 120 10.32 -25.55 -3.51
N TYR A 121 11.38 -24.82 -3.85
CA TYR A 121 12.50 -25.38 -4.60
C TYR A 121 13.81 -24.67 -4.22
N GLU A 122 14.92 -25.37 -4.40
CA GLU A 122 16.25 -24.77 -4.26
C GLU A 122 16.79 -24.37 -5.63
N ILE A 123 17.47 -23.22 -5.70
CA ILE A 123 18.22 -22.84 -6.90
C ILE A 123 19.62 -22.35 -6.56
N PRO A 124 20.59 -22.51 -7.48
CA PRO A 124 21.87 -21.86 -7.37
C PRO A 124 21.73 -20.34 -7.19
N SER A 125 22.58 -19.75 -6.34
CA SER A 125 22.53 -18.34 -6.01
C SER A 125 23.91 -17.73 -5.95
N ILE A 126 24.20 -16.85 -6.90
CA ILE A 126 25.46 -16.10 -6.99
C ILE A 126 25.64 -15.06 -5.87
N VAL A 127 24.53 -14.66 -5.21
CA VAL A 127 24.53 -13.64 -4.16
C VAL A 127 24.52 -14.21 -2.74
N ASN A 128 24.30 -15.52 -2.61
CA ASN A 128 24.28 -16.17 -1.30
C ASN A 128 25.62 -16.85 -1.04
N LYS A 129 26.23 -16.62 0.13
CA LYS A 129 27.50 -17.25 0.53
C LYS A 129 27.44 -18.78 0.52
N LYS A 130 26.24 -19.36 0.67
CA LYS A 130 26.01 -20.81 0.61
C LYS A 130 25.93 -21.39 -0.82
N GLY A 131 25.98 -20.56 -1.86
CA GLY A 131 25.89 -20.99 -3.26
C GLY A 131 24.50 -21.41 -3.74
N SER A 132 23.52 -21.59 -2.84
CA SER A 132 22.12 -21.87 -3.16
C SER A 132 21.17 -20.92 -2.43
N ARG A 133 19.93 -20.80 -2.92
CA ARG A 133 18.81 -20.15 -2.22
C ARG A 133 17.60 -21.07 -2.25
N SER A 134 16.96 -21.22 -1.09
CA SER A 134 15.65 -21.86 -1.00
C SER A 134 14.55 -20.85 -1.32
N VAL A 135 13.66 -21.21 -2.23
CA VAL A 135 12.46 -20.48 -2.59
C VAL A 135 11.29 -21.18 -1.93
N ARG A 136 10.56 -20.46 -1.06
CA ARG A 136 9.38 -21.01 -0.36
C ARG A 136 8.26 -21.37 -1.34
N ALA A 137 7.51 -22.41 -0.98
CA ALA A 137 6.25 -22.75 -1.63
C ALA A 137 5.29 -21.56 -1.66
N LYS A 138 4.44 -21.52 -2.68
CA LYS A 138 3.41 -20.50 -2.85
C LYS A 138 2.07 -21.10 -2.49
N ILE A 139 1.38 -20.42 -1.58
CA ILE A 139 0.04 -20.75 -1.13
C ILE A 139 -0.83 -19.52 -1.40
N TYR A 140 -2.07 -19.76 -1.80
CA TYR A 140 -3.07 -18.73 -1.97
C TYR A 140 -4.33 -19.06 -1.19
N THR A 141 -4.91 -18.05 -0.56
CA THR A 141 -6.04 -18.18 0.34
C THR A 141 -7.07 -17.14 -0.10
N PRO A 142 -8.03 -17.49 -0.98
CA PRO A 142 -9.16 -16.61 -1.26
C PRO A 142 -10.01 -16.42 0.00
N ASP A 143 -10.74 -15.32 0.07
CA ASP A 143 -11.58 -15.00 1.24
C ASP A 143 -12.77 -15.97 1.34
N PHE A 144 -13.39 -16.30 0.21
CA PHE A 144 -14.55 -17.20 0.13
C PHE A 144 -14.43 -18.18 -1.04
N ILE A 145 -14.90 -19.40 -0.85
CA ILE A 145 -15.30 -20.31 -1.93
C ILE A 145 -16.81 -20.47 -1.85
N CYS A 146 -17.48 -20.31 -2.97
CA CYS A 146 -18.93 -20.41 -3.08
C CYS A 146 -19.31 -21.36 -4.21
N HIS A 147 -20.39 -22.10 -4.01
CA HIS A 147 -21.13 -22.69 -5.12
C HIS A 147 -22.18 -21.67 -5.60
N LEU A 148 -22.11 -21.32 -6.87
CA LEU A 148 -23.11 -20.48 -7.53
C LEU A 148 -23.98 -21.34 -8.47
N GLU A 149 -25.30 -21.23 -8.32
CA GLU A 149 -26.24 -21.94 -9.17
C GLU A 149 -26.02 -21.57 -10.65
N GLY A 150 -25.82 -22.58 -11.51
CA GLY A 150 -25.56 -22.40 -12.94
C GLY A 150 -24.11 -22.13 -13.34
N TYR A 151 -23.22 -21.85 -12.38
CA TYR A 151 -21.79 -21.57 -12.64
C TYR A 151 -20.83 -22.55 -11.96
N GLY A 152 -21.25 -23.20 -10.88
CA GLY A 152 -20.42 -24.11 -10.10
C GLY A 152 -19.58 -23.36 -9.06
N MET A 153 -18.37 -23.86 -8.80
CA MET A 153 -17.50 -23.29 -7.76
C MET A 153 -16.82 -22.01 -8.24
N VAL A 154 -16.90 -20.96 -7.41
CA VAL A 154 -16.25 -19.66 -7.63
C VAL A 154 -15.54 -19.25 -6.34
N ALA A 155 -14.29 -18.80 -6.48
CA ALA A 155 -13.53 -18.20 -5.41
C ALA A 155 -13.68 -16.68 -5.46
N PHE A 156 -13.85 -16.03 -4.30
CA PHE A 156 -13.91 -14.57 -4.20
C PHE A 156 -12.75 -14.02 -3.38
N GLU A 157 -12.09 -12.98 -3.94
CA GLU A 157 -11.07 -12.17 -3.27
C GLU A 157 -11.64 -10.76 -3.05
N VAL A 158 -11.93 -10.42 -1.81
CA VAL A 158 -12.52 -9.13 -1.43
C VAL A 158 -11.42 -8.09 -1.23
N LYS A 159 -11.62 -6.92 -1.82
CA LYS A 159 -10.71 -5.78 -1.71
C LYS A 159 -11.49 -4.50 -1.45
N GLY A 160 -10.99 -3.68 -0.53
CA GLY A 160 -11.66 -2.41 -0.18
C GLY A 160 -11.71 -1.38 -1.32
N SER A 161 -10.87 -1.52 -2.34
CA SER A 161 -10.91 -0.74 -3.58
C SER A 161 -10.06 -1.36 -4.69
N VAL A 162 -10.27 -0.92 -5.93
CA VAL A 162 -9.41 -1.28 -7.08
C VAL A 162 -7.92 -0.95 -6.80
N LYS A 163 -7.64 0.13 -6.07
CA LYS A 163 -6.26 0.54 -5.71
C LYS A 163 -5.60 -0.39 -4.69
N SER A 164 -6.37 -1.18 -3.96
CA SER A 164 -5.85 -2.15 -2.99
C SER A 164 -5.54 -3.52 -3.61
N ILE A 165 -5.87 -3.73 -4.88
CA ILE A 165 -5.56 -4.98 -5.59
C ILE A 165 -4.03 -5.08 -5.77
N PRO A 166 -3.37 -6.12 -5.24
CA PRO A 166 -1.94 -6.33 -5.42
C PRO A 166 -1.60 -6.59 -6.90
N ARG A 167 -0.46 -6.06 -7.37
CA ARG A 167 -0.03 -6.26 -8.77
C ARG A 167 0.25 -7.71 -9.13
N ASP A 168 0.66 -8.52 -8.16
CA ASP A 168 0.96 -9.95 -8.33
C ASP A 168 -0.29 -10.83 -8.24
N LEU A 169 -1.46 -10.27 -7.94
CA LEU A 169 -2.70 -11.05 -7.87
C LEU A 169 -3.07 -11.66 -9.22
N SER A 170 -2.76 -10.99 -10.34
CA SER A 170 -3.03 -11.55 -11.68
C SER A 170 -2.30 -12.87 -11.93
N LEU A 171 -1.04 -12.98 -11.49
CA LEU A 171 -0.27 -14.22 -11.61
C LEU A 171 -0.80 -15.30 -10.67
N ARG A 172 -1.15 -14.94 -9.42
CA ARG A 172 -1.75 -15.89 -8.47
C ARG A 172 -3.09 -16.41 -8.95
N ARG A 173 -3.91 -15.52 -9.51
CA ARG A 173 -5.18 -15.84 -10.18
C ARG A 173 -4.97 -16.87 -11.28
N HIS A 174 -4.03 -16.61 -12.18
CA HIS A 174 -3.75 -17.52 -13.28
C HIS A 174 -3.29 -18.90 -12.81
N LEU A 175 -2.38 -18.97 -11.83
CA LEU A 175 -1.92 -20.24 -11.25
C LEU A 175 -3.07 -20.99 -10.56
N PHE A 176 -3.88 -20.28 -9.77
CA PHE A 176 -5.01 -20.87 -9.07
C PHE A 176 -6.08 -21.41 -10.03
N GLU A 177 -6.52 -20.59 -11.00
CA GLU A 177 -7.54 -20.96 -11.97
C GLU A 177 -7.08 -22.13 -12.85
N SER A 178 -5.78 -22.15 -13.23
CA SER A 178 -5.21 -23.25 -14.02
C SER A 178 -5.12 -24.56 -13.26
N GLU A 179 -4.76 -24.53 -11.97
CA GLU A 179 -4.57 -25.75 -11.16
C GLU A 179 -5.92 -26.34 -10.71
N TYR A 180 -6.85 -25.48 -10.27
CA TYR A 180 -8.07 -25.94 -9.62
C TYR A 180 -9.31 -25.88 -10.52
N GLY A 181 -9.25 -25.22 -11.68
CA GLY A 181 -10.41 -25.02 -12.54
C GLY A 181 -11.54 -24.19 -11.90
N ILE A 182 -11.22 -23.45 -10.82
CA ILE A 182 -12.16 -22.60 -10.08
C ILE A 182 -11.87 -21.15 -10.49
N GLN A 183 -12.88 -20.44 -10.98
CA GLN A 183 -12.74 -19.01 -11.30
C GLN A 183 -12.47 -18.20 -10.03
N LEU A 184 -11.47 -17.32 -10.07
CA LEU A 184 -11.21 -16.37 -8.99
C LEU A 184 -11.73 -14.99 -9.38
N VAL A 185 -12.72 -14.48 -8.66
CA VAL A 185 -13.35 -13.19 -8.89
C VAL A 185 -12.92 -12.19 -7.82
N ILE A 186 -12.42 -11.04 -8.26
CA ILE A 186 -12.06 -9.93 -7.38
C ILE A 186 -13.30 -9.08 -7.16
N VAL A 187 -13.64 -8.86 -5.90
CA VAL A 187 -14.82 -8.09 -5.50
C VAL A 187 -14.38 -6.81 -4.82
N THR A 188 -14.94 -5.67 -5.27
CA THR A 188 -14.72 -4.36 -4.65
C THR A 188 -16.04 -3.65 -4.42
N PRO A 189 -16.19 -2.86 -3.33
CA PRO A 189 -17.38 -2.05 -3.13
C PRO A 189 -17.56 -1.04 -4.27
N ASP A 190 -18.78 -0.91 -4.76
CA ASP A 190 -19.17 0.10 -5.74
C ASP A 190 -20.37 0.91 -5.23
N LYS A 191 -20.33 2.23 -5.44
CA LYS A 191 -21.37 3.12 -4.91
C LYS A 191 -22.71 3.00 -5.63
N LYS A 192 -22.71 2.52 -6.87
CA LYS A 192 -23.91 2.40 -7.72
C LYS A 192 -24.47 0.98 -7.64
N GLU A 193 -23.60 0.01 -7.88
CA GLU A 193 -24.00 -1.41 -8.00
C GLU A 193 -23.89 -2.18 -6.68
N GLY A 194 -23.41 -1.54 -5.61
CA GLY A 194 -23.08 -2.18 -4.32
C GLY A 194 -21.75 -2.93 -4.38
N TRP A 195 -21.63 -3.88 -5.32
CA TRP A 195 -20.42 -4.67 -5.55
C TRP A 195 -20.03 -4.71 -7.02
N LYS A 196 -18.75 -4.51 -7.28
CA LYS A 196 -18.14 -4.71 -8.60
C LYS A 196 -17.31 -5.99 -8.59
N PHE A 197 -17.56 -6.81 -9.60
CA PHE A 197 -16.88 -8.08 -9.86
C PHE A 197 -15.90 -7.92 -11.04
N SER A 198 -14.68 -8.44 -10.93
CA SER A 198 -13.62 -8.36 -11.95
C SER A 198 -12.67 -9.55 -11.94
#